data_AF-A0A348V537-F1
#
_entry.id   AF-A0A348V537-F1
#
_cell.length_a   1.000
_cell.length_b   1.000
_cell.length_c   1.000
_cell.angle_alpha   90.00
_cell.angle_beta   90.00
_cell.angle_gamma   90.00
#
_symmetry.space_group_name_H-M   'P 1'
#
loop_
_entity.id
_entity.type
_entity.pdbx_description
1 polymer ?
#
loop_
_entity_poly.entity_id
_entity_poly.type
_entity_poly.pdbx_seq_one_letter_code
_entity_poly.pdbx_strand_id
1 'polypeptide(L)'
;MDIVIGIIGLAIGAIVAWYLTGKAANSRAQSILSDAEKDAAVIKKKMLLEAKEETLSMQNEAEKQANSRLSKIQMTENRLKQREMTLNQKQEELNKKTLDIDEARVTLASQQEFMDKKAAEMERLHRQSVEKLETISGLSAQEAKERLVESLRDEAKTDAQSYVNDIMEEAKM
;
A
#
# COMPACT_ATOMS: atom_id res chain seq x y z
N MET A 1 -112.98 25.29 -43.58
CA MET A 1 -112.03 24.23 -44.01
C MET A 1 -110.59 24.58 -43.62
N ASP A 2 -110.27 25.86 -43.47
CA ASP A 2 -108.90 26.37 -43.30
C ASP A 2 -108.27 26.02 -41.95
N ILE A 3 -109.06 25.97 -40.87
CA ILE A 3 -108.59 25.59 -39.52
C ILE A 3 -108.12 24.13 -39.48
N VAL A 4 -108.80 23.23 -40.19
CA VAL A 4 -108.47 21.79 -40.23
C VAL A 4 -107.16 21.57 -40.99
N ILE A 5 -106.94 22.29 -42.09
CA ILE A 5 -105.68 22.24 -42.86
C ILE A 5 -104.51 22.78 -42.01
N GLY A 6 -104.73 23.87 -41.25
CA GLY A 6 -103.73 24.40 -40.32
C GLY A 6 -103.32 23.42 -39.24
N ILE A 7 -104.27 22.70 -38.63
CA ILE A 7 -104.00 21.69 -37.60
C ILE A 7 -103.24 20.49 -38.16
N ILE A 8 -103.59 20.02 -39.37
CA ILE A 8 -102.89 18.93 -40.04
C ILE A 8 -101.44 19.35 -40.39
N GLY A 9 -101.24 20.57 -40.88
CA GLY A 9 -99.90 21.11 -41.14
C GLY A 9 -99.04 21.19 -39.88
N LEU A 10 -99.61 21.62 -38.76
CA LEU A 10 -98.95 21.66 -37.46
C LEU A 10 -98.58 20.26 -36.95
N ALA A 11 -99.50 19.28 -37.08
CA ALA A 11 -99.24 17.90 -36.67
C ALA A 11 -98.12 17.25 -37.50
N ILE A 12 -98.14 17.43 -38.82
CA ILE A 12 -97.07 16.93 -39.71
C ILE A 12 -95.75 17.63 -39.40
N GLY A 13 -95.77 18.96 -39.21
CA GLY A 13 -94.59 19.73 -38.84
C GLY A 13 -93.96 19.25 -37.51
N ALA A 14 -94.79 18.97 -36.50
CA ALA A 14 -94.34 18.46 -35.22
C ALA A 14 -93.73 17.05 -35.32
N ILE A 15 -94.32 16.15 -36.11
CA ILE A 15 -93.81 14.79 -36.34
C ILE A 15 -92.46 14.84 -37.07
N VAL A 16 -92.35 15.64 -38.13
CA VAL A 16 -91.10 15.80 -38.89
C VAL A 16 -90.01 16.43 -38.03
N ALA A 17 -90.34 17.47 -37.26
CA ALA A 17 -89.41 18.09 -36.33
C ALA A 17 -88.94 17.07 -35.28
N TRP A 18 -89.84 16.30 -34.67
CA TRP A 18 -89.45 15.30 -33.66
C TRP A 18 -88.53 14.21 -34.22
N TYR A 19 -88.83 13.71 -35.43
CA TYR A 19 -88.00 12.71 -36.10
C TYR A 19 -86.60 13.24 -36.46
N LEU A 20 -86.52 14.45 -37.03
CA LEU A 20 -85.25 15.09 -37.38
C LEU A 20 -84.41 15.40 -36.13
N THR A 21 -85.05 15.90 -35.07
CA THR A 21 -84.36 16.25 -33.82
C THR A 21 -83.87 14.98 -33.10
N GLY A 22 -84.66 13.91 -33.08
CA GLY A 22 -84.25 12.62 -32.52
C GLY A 22 -83.09 11.98 -33.29
N LYS A 23 -83.11 12.03 -34.63
CA LYS A 23 -82.02 11.52 -35.47
C LYS A 23 -80.75 12.34 -35.30
N ALA A 24 -80.85 13.67 -35.22
CA ALA A 24 -79.71 14.55 -34.98
C ALA A 24 -79.10 14.35 -33.58
N ALA A 25 -79.94 14.18 -32.55
CA ALA A 25 -79.49 13.88 -31.19
C ALA A 25 -78.77 12.53 -31.13
N ASN A 26 -79.32 11.49 -31.76
CA ASN A 26 -78.70 10.17 -31.80
C ASN A 26 -77.37 10.17 -32.58
N SER A 27 -77.31 10.89 -33.70
CA SER A 27 -76.07 11.04 -34.47
C SER A 27 -74.98 11.79 -33.69
N ARG A 28 -75.35 12.84 -32.94
CA ARG A 28 -74.41 13.54 -32.05
C ARG A 28 -73.92 12.63 -30.92
N ALA A 29 -74.82 11.87 -30.29
CA ALA A 29 -74.44 10.92 -29.24
C ALA A 29 -73.48 9.84 -29.77
N GLN A 30 -73.72 9.32 -30.97
CA GLN A 30 -72.81 8.37 -31.63
C GLN A 30 -71.45 8.99 -31.96
N SER A 31 -71.41 10.25 -32.42
CA SER A 31 -70.14 10.95 -32.66
C SER A 31 -69.36 11.11 -31.37
N ILE A 32 -70.00 11.55 -30.29
CA ILE A 32 -69.36 11.72 -28.97
C ILE A 32 -68.81 10.39 -28.46
N LEU A 33 -69.56 9.30 -28.58
CA LEU A 33 -69.09 7.97 -28.20
C LEU A 33 -67.89 7.51 -29.05
N SER A 34 -67.97 7.67 -30.37
CA SER A 34 -66.85 7.36 -31.28
C SER A 34 -65.60 8.16 -30.95
N ASP A 35 -65.75 9.46 -30.68
CA ASP A 35 -64.63 10.34 -30.36
C ASP A 35 -64.03 9.98 -28.99
N ALA A 36 -64.88 9.68 -27.99
CA ALA A 36 -64.43 9.18 -26.70
C ALA A 36 -63.68 7.83 -26.80
N GLU A 37 -64.12 6.92 -27.67
CA GLU A 37 -63.44 5.65 -27.93
C GLU A 37 -62.07 5.84 -28.60
N LYS A 38 -61.99 6.76 -29.57
CA LYS A 38 -60.71 7.12 -30.22
C LYS A 38 -59.75 7.75 -29.22
N ASP A 39 -60.22 8.68 -28.39
CA ASP A 39 -59.41 9.34 -27.37
C ASP A 39 -58.92 8.31 -26.34
N ALA A 40 -59.79 7.40 -25.88
CA ALA A 40 -59.41 6.31 -24.99
C ALA A 40 -58.34 5.38 -25.62
N ALA A 41 -58.46 5.07 -26.91
CA ALA A 41 -57.46 4.27 -27.62
C ALA A 41 -56.10 5.01 -27.74
N VAL A 42 -56.13 6.31 -28.00
CA VAL A 42 -54.92 7.16 -28.05
C VAL A 42 -54.26 7.24 -26.67
N ILE A 43 -55.04 7.48 -25.61
CA ILE A 43 -54.52 7.52 -24.23
C ILE A 43 -53.88 6.19 -23.87
N LYS A 44 -54.55 5.06 -24.13
CA LYS A 44 -54.01 3.73 -23.87
C LYS A 44 -52.70 3.49 -24.61
N LYS A 45 -52.63 3.87 -25.89
CA LYS A 45 -51.41 3.73 -26.70
C LYS A 45 -50.29 4.62 -26.16
N LYS A 46 -50.60 5.85 -25.75
CA LYS A 46 -49.64 6.79 -25.16
C LYS A 46 -49.08 6.26 -23.84
N MET A 47 -49.94 5.79 -22.94
CA MET A 47 -49.50 5.20 -21.67
C MET A 47 -48.62 3.96 -21.88
N LEU A 48 -48.96 3.10 -22.84
CA LEU A 48 -48.12 1.95 -23.18
C LEU A 48 -46.77 2.37 -23.76
N LEU A 49 -46.72 3.44 -24.54
CA LEU A 49 -45.48 3.96 -25.11
C LEU A 49 -44.60 4.57 -24.02
N GLU A 50 -45.18 5.42 -23.16
CA GLU A 50 -44.48 6.04 -22.02
C GLU A 50 -43.92 4.97 -21.07
N ALA A 51 -44.72 3.96 -20.72
CA ALA A 51 -44.26 2.85 -19.89
C ALA A 51 -43.10 2.07 -20.53
N LYS A 52 -43.13 1.90 -21.87
CA LYS A 52 -42.05 1.25 -22.61
C LYS A 52 -40.79 2.11 -22.64
N GLU A 53 -40.92 3.42 -22.86
CA GLU A 53 -39.80 4.37 -22.83
C GLU A 53 -39.17 4.44 -21.44
N GLU A 54 -39.98 4.49 -20.38
CA GLU A 54 -39.49 4.48 -19.00
C GLU A 54 -38.77 3.17 -18.69
N THR A 55 -39.33 2.02 -19.10
CA THR A 55 -38.70 0.72 -18.91
C THR A 55 -37.35 0.64 -19.63
N LEU A 56 -37.27 1.11 -20.87
CA LEU A 56 -36.02 1.16 -21.63
C LEU A 56 -35.01 2.12 -20.99
N SER A 57 -35.46 3.27 -20.49
CA SER A 57 -34.59 4.23 -19.81
C SER A 57 -34.02 3.65 -18.51
N MET A 58 -34.87 3.01 -17.70
CA MET A 58 -34.45 2.30 -16.49
C MET A 58 -33.46 1.16 -16.80
N GLN A 59 -33.68 0.39 -17.86
CA GLN A 59 -32.75 -0.65 -18.30
C GLN A 59 -31.40 -0.07 -18.71
N ASN A 60 -31.38 0.99 -19.51
CA ASN A 60 -30.16 1.67 -19.94
C ASN A 60 -29.40 2.26 -18.75
N GLU A 61 -30.09 2.85 -17.78
CA GLU A 61 -29.46 3.39 -16.59
C GLU A 61 -28.88 2.29 -15.70
N ALA A 62 -29.61 1.19 -15.50
CA ALA A 62 -29.13 0.02 -14.78
C ALA A 62 -27.88 -0.58 -15.44
N GLU A 63 -27.88 -0.72 -16.77
CA GLU A 63 -26.73 -1.22 -17.53
C GLU A 63 -25.53 -0.28 -17.42
N LYS A 64 -25.75 1.04 -17.53
CA LYS A 64 -24.68 2.04 -17.34
C LYS A 64 -24.09 1.99 -15.93
N GLN A 65 -24.93 1.83 -14.90
CA GLN A 65 -24.47 1.69 -13.52
C GLN A 65 -23.71 0.38 -13.32
N ALA A 66 -24.19 -0.73 -13.88
CA ALA A 66 -23.51 -2.03 -13.83
C ALA A 66 -22.13 -1.96 -14.51
N ASN A 67 -22.05 -1.38 -15.71
CA ASN A 67 -20.80 -1.19 -16.45
C ASN A 67 -19.83 -0.26 -15.71
N SER A 68 -20.32 0.82 -15.09
CA SER A 68 -19.49 1.69 -14.25
C SER A 68 -18.93 0.96 -13.03
N ARG A 69 -19.75 0.14 -12.36
CA ARG A 69 -19.31 -0.69 -11.23
C ARG A 69 -18.28 -1.73 -11.67
N LEU A 70 -18.53 -2.42 -12.79
CA LEU A 70 -17.61 -3.41 -13.35
C LEU A 70 -16.26 -2.79 -13.68
N SER A 71 -16.23 -1.63 -14.33
CA SER A 71 -15.00 -0.90 -14.63
C SER A 71 -14.24 -0.50 -13.35
N LYS A 72 -14.95 -0.01 -12.32
CA LYS A 72 -14.32 0.31 -11.02
C LYS A 72 -13.73 -0.91 -10.32
N ILE A 73 -14.43 -2.06 -10.39
CA ILE A 73 -13.94 -3.33 -9.84
C ILE A 73 -12.66 -3.74 -10.58
N GLN A 74 -12.68 -3.79 -11.91
CA GLN A 74 -11.51 -4.14 -12.72
C GLN A 74 -10.30 -3.23 -12.47
N MET A 75 -10.51 -1.91 -12.34
CA MET A 75 -9.43 -0.98 -11.97
C MET A 75 -8.86 -1.28 -10.59
N THR A 76 -9.72 -1.61 -9.63
CA THR A 76 -9.30 -1.94 -8.26
C THR A 76 -8.55 -3.27 -8.23
N GLU A 77 -9.03 -4.29 -8.93
CA GLU A 77 -8.37 -5.59 -9.08
C GLU A 77 -6.99 -5.46 -9.72
N ASN A 78 -6.86 -4.69 -10.81
CA ASN A 78 -5.57 -4.43 -11.44
C ASN A 78 -4.60 -3.72 -10.49
N ARG A 79 -5.07 -2.74 -9.72
CA ARG A 79 -4.26 -2.05 -8.71
C ARG A 79 -3.82 -3.01 -7.59
N LEU A 80 -4.71 -3.88 -7.14
CA LEU A 80 -4.40 -4.89 -6.12
C LEU A 80 -3.37 -5.90 -6.64
N LYS A 81 -3.55 -6.41 -7.86
CA LYS A 81 -2.61 -7.32 -8.52
C LYS A 81 -1.22 -6.71 -8.67
N GLN A 82 -1.14 -5.43 -9.04
CA GLN A 82 0.14 -4.72 -9.12
C GLN A 82 0.80 -4.60 -7.74
N ARG A 83 0.04 -4.28 -6.69
CA ARG A 83 0.55 -4.24 -5.32
C ARG A 83 1.04 -5.59 -4.84
N GLU A 84 0.29 -6.66 -5.13
CA GLU A 84 0.67 -8.03 -4.78
C GLU A 84 1.98 -8.43 -5.46
N MET A 85 2.14 -8.12 -6.74
CA MET A 85 3.40 -8.36 -7.46
C MET A 85 4.57 -7.59 -6.82
N THR A 86 4.40 -6.31 -6.49
CA THR A 86 5.45 -5.53 -5.79
C THR A 86 5.76 -6.07 -4.40
N LEU A 87 4.75 -6.54 -3.67
CA LEU A 87 4.95 -7.15 -2.35
C LEU A 87 5.71 -8.48 -2.45
N ASN A 88 5.38 -9.32 -3.42
CA ASN A 88 6.08 -10.58 -3.67
C ASN A 88 7.55 -10.33 -4.03
N GLN A 89 7.83 -9.36 -4.91
CA GLN A 89 9.21 -8.97 -5.24
C GLN A 89 9.99 -8.51 -3.99
N LYS A 90 9.37 -7.65 -3.15
CA LYS A 90 10.00 -7.21 -1.90
C LYS A 90 10.22 -8.37 -0.92
N GLN A 91 9.31 -9.34 -0.87
CA GLN A 91 9.45 -10.51 -0.03
C GLN A 91 10.62 -11.39 -0.49
N GLU A 92 10.76 -11.60 -1.80
CA GLU A 92 11.91 -12.32 -2.38
C GLU A 92 13.24 -11.60 -2.08
N GLU A 93 13.28 -10.28 -2.24
CA GLU A 93 14.47 -9.48 -1.90
C GLU A 93 14.81 -9.57 -0.41
N LEU A 94 13.81 -9.52 0.47
CA LEU A 94 14.01 -9.66 1.92
C LEU A 94 14.50 -11.06 2.29
N ASN A 95 13.93 -12.10 1.68
CA ASN A 95 14.38 -13.48 1.89
C ASN A 95 15.84 -13.65 1.45
N LYS A 96 16.22 -13.10 0.29
CA LYS A 96 17.60 -13.12 -0.17
C LYS A 96 18.54 -12.40 0.80
N LYS A 97 18.19 -11.19 1.24
CA LYS A 97 18.98 -10.45 2.24
C LYS A 97 19.10 -11.20 3.56
N THR A 98 18.07 -11.93 3.96
CA THR A 98 18.08 -12.72 5.20
C THR A 98 19.09 -13.86 5.08
N LEU A 99 19.09 -14.58 3.94
CA LEU A 99 20.06 -15.63 3.65
C LEU A 99 21.50 -15.07 3.61
N ASP A 100 21.71 -13.94 2.95
CA ASP A 100 23.02 -13.28 2.88
C ASP A 100 23.53 -12.88 4.28
N ILE A 101 22.63 -12.38 5.15
CA ILE A 101 22.95 -12.02 6.54
C ILE A 101 23.29 -13.27 7.36
N ASP A 102 22.54 -14.35 7.20
CA ASP A 102 22.80 -15.59 7.93
C ASP A 102 24.14 -16.23 7.51
N GLU A 103 24.46 -16.21 6.22
CA GLU A 103 25.77 -16.65 5.71
C GLU A 103 26.92 -15.79 6.26
N ALA A 104 26.74 -14.46 6.28
CA ALA A 104 27.71 -13.54 6.86
C ALA A 104 27.90 -13.78 8.37
N ARG A 105 26.82 -14.08 9.11
CA ARG A 105 26.88 -14.41 10.54
C ARG A 105 27.66 -15.69 10.79
N VAL A 106 27.43 -16.74 10.01
CA VAL A 106 28.18 -18.01 10.11
C VAL A 106 29.66 -17.77 9.81
N THR A 107 29.96 -17.01 8.77
CA THR A 107 31.34 -16.66 8.40
C THR A 107 32.03 -15.87 9.49
N LEU A 108 31.37 -14.86 10.05
CA LEU A 108 31.91 -14.03 11.13
C LEU A 108 32.15 -14.85 12.40
N ALA A 109 31.23 -15.75 12.75
CA ALA A 109 31.39 -16.65 13.90
C ALA A 109 32.62 -17.56 13.73
N SER A 110 32.81 -18.12 12.54
CA SER A 110 34.00 -18.94 12.20
C SER A 110 35.30 -18.13 12.28
N GLN A 111 35.30 -16.90 11.76
CA GLN A 111 36.45 -16.00 11.87
C GLN A 111 36.77 -15.64 13.32
N GLN A 112 35.75 -15.38 14.14
CA GLN A 112 35.92 -15.09 15.56
C GLN A 112 36.55 -16.30 16.28
N GLU A 113 36.04 -17.51 16.06
CA GLU A 113 36.61 -18.72 16.66
C GLU A 113 38.07 -18.94 16.22
N PHE A 114 38.39 -18.68 14.96
CA PHE A 114 39.76 -18.76 14.45
C PHE A 114 40.68 -17.71 15.11
N MET A 115 40.20 -16.48 15.27
CA MET A 115 40.92 -15.41 15.96
C MET A 115 41.15 -15.73 17.44
N ASP A 116 40.16 -16.29 18.13
CA ASP A 116 40.27 -16.68 19.54
C ASP A 116 41.32 -17.80 19.71
N LYS A 117 41.35 -18.78 18.80
CA LYS A 117 42.38 -19.83 18.78
C LYS A 117 43.78 -19.24 18.54
N LYS A 118 43.91 -18.29 17.60
CA LYS A 118 45.18 -17.62 17.31
C LYS A 118 45.64 -16.77 18.49
N ALA A 119 44.75 -16.06 19.15
CA ALA A 119 45.06 -15.28 20.34
C ALA A 119 45.56 -16.18 21.48
N ALA A 120 44.87 -17.31 21.73
CA ALA A 120 45.30 -18.29 22.72
C ALA A 120 46.66 -18.93 22.39
N GLU A 121 46.92 -19.26 21.11
CA GLU A 121 48.21 -19.76 20.66
C GLU A 121 49.32 -18.72 20.85
N MET A 122 49.05 -17.45 20.52
CA MET A 122 49.99 -16.34 20.67
C MET A 122 50.34 -16.10 22.14
N GLU A 123 49.35 -16.11 23.03
CA GLU A 123 49.53 -15.99 24.48
C GLU A 123 50.39 -17.15 25.01
N ARG A 124 50.13 -18.38 24.55
CA ARG A 124 50.93 -19.56 24.93
C ARG A 124 52.38 -19.43 24.46
N LEU A 125 52.61 -19.03 23.21
CA LEU A 125 53.94 -18.83 22.66
C LEU A 125 54.68 -17.68 23.37
N HIS A 126 53.99 -16.60 23.69
CA HIS A 126 54.53 -15.49 24.45
C HIS A 126 54.99 -15.95 25.84
N ARG A 127 54.13 -16.66 26.59
CA ARG A 127 54.48 -17.22 27.89
C ARG A 127 55.67 -18.19 27.82
N GLN A 128 55.72 -19.05 26.80
CA GLN A 128 56.88 -19.94 26.57
C GLN A 128 58.17 -19.18 26.25
N SER A 129 58.08 -18.09 25.48
CA SER A 129 59.23 -17.23 25.19
C SER A 129 59.74 -16.54 26.46
N VAL A 130 58.83 -16.07 27.32
CA VAL A 130 59.18 -15.46 28.62
C VAL A 130 59.86 -16.51 29.51
N GLU A 131 59.27 -17.69 29.72
CA GLU A 131 59.88 -18.76 30.52
C GLU A 131 61.28 -19.16 30.01
N LYS A 132 61.45 -19.28 28.68
CA LYS A 132 62.76 -19.61 28.10
C LYS A 132 63.77 -18.49 28.32
N LEU A 133 63.37 -17.23 28.17
CA LEU A 133 64.24 -16.10 28.45
C LEU A 133 64.65 -16.10 29.92
N GLU A 134 63.71 -16.30 30.86
CA GLU A 134 63.99 -16.41 32.30
C GLU A 134 64.95 -17.56 32.62
N THR A 135 64.78 -18.71 31.96
CA THR A 135 65.67 -19.87 32.11
C THR A 135 67.08 -19.58 31.59
N ILE A 136 67.20 -18.92 30.43
CA ILE A 136 68.50 -18.56 29.83
C ILE A 136 69.21 -17.47 30.64
N SER A 137 68.47 -16.48 31.16
CA SER A 137 69.03 -15.43 32.01
C SER A 137 69.34 -15.89 33.43
N GLY A 138 68.84 -17.05 33.86
CA GLY A 138 69.00 -17.56 35.23
C GLY A 138 68.38 -16.65 36.30
N LEU A 139 67.52 -15.73 35.87
CA LEU A 139 66.90 -14.66 36.64
C LEU A 139 65.47 -14.51 36.11
N SER A 140 64.48 -14.42 37.00
CA SER A 140 63.10 -14.09 36.61
C SER A 140 63.04 -12.70 35.98
N ALA A 141 62.01 -12.42 35.15
CA ALA A 141 61.86 -11.11 34.51
C ALA A 141 61.80 -9.96 35.53
N GLN A 142 61.25 -10.24 36.72
CA GLN A 142 61.20 -9.32 37.85
C GLN A 142 62.59 -9.09 38.46
N GLU A 143 63.37 -10.15 38.71
CA GLU A 143 64.73 -10.06 39.23
C GLU A 143 65.70 -9.40 38.24
N ALA A 144 65.55 -9.67 36.93
CA ALA A 144 66.34 -9.02 35.89
C ALA A 144 66.05 -7.51 35.82
N LYS A 145 64.78 -7.11 35.98
CA LYS A 145 64.37 -5.70 36.05
C LYS A 145 64.92 -5.02 37.31
N GLU A 146 64.86 -5.68 38.46
CA GLU A 146 65.41 -5.17 39.72
C GLU A 146 66.93 -5.00 39.64
N ARG A 147 67.66 -6.01 39.13
CA ARG A 147 69.12 -5.90 38.90
C ARG A 147 69.48 -4.80 37.90
N LEU A 148 68.72 -4.63 36.83
CA LEU A 148 68.98 -3.56 35.85
C LEU A 148 68.79 -2.18 36.48
N VAL A 149 67.75 -2.01 37.29
CA VAL A 149 67.48 -0.76 38.03
C VAL A 149 68.55 -0.50 39.08
N GLU A 150 69.02 -1.53 39.78
CA GLU A 150 70.10 -1.43 40.76
C GLU A 150 71.44 -1.07 40.09
N SER A 151 71.79 -1.74 38.98
CA SER A 151 72.99 -1.42 38.18
C SER A 151 72.96 0.02 37.66
N LEU A 152 71.80 0.51 37.18
CA LEU A 152 71.65 1.91 36.73
C LEU A 152 71.80 2.90 37.89
N ARG A 153 71.36 2.54 39.11
CA ARG A 153 71.57 3.38 40.30
C ARG A 153 73.03 3.45 40.71
N ASP A 154 73.74 2.33 40.65
CA ASP A 154 75.15 2.27 41.00
C ASP A 154 76.04 2.96 39.96
N GLU A 155 75.70 2.84 38.67
CA GLU A 155 76.34 3.59 37.59
C GLU A 155 76.11 5.10 37.75
N ALA A 156 74.87 5.53 37.97
CA ALA A 156 74.56 6.94 38.22
C ALA A 156 75.26 7.52 39.46
N LYS A 157 75.44 6.71 40.53
CA LYS A 157 76.25 7.11 41.70
C LYS A 157 77.72 7.25 41.35
N THR A 158 78.26 6.32 40.57
CA THR A 158 79.67 6.32 40.15
C THR A 158 79.96 7.53 39.27
N ASP A 159 79.09 7.83 38.31
CA ASP A 159 79.19 9.01 37.44
C ASP A 159 79.06 10.30 38.25
N ALA A 160 78.13 10.39 39.19
CA ALA A 160 78.01 11.54 40.09
C ALA A 160 79.26 11.72 40.95
N GLN A 161 79.86 10.63 41.44
CA GLN A 161 81.10 10.67 42.21
C GLN A 161 82.29 11.10 41.34
N SER A 162 82.37 10.63 40.10
CA SER A 162 83.37 11.08 39.12
C SER A 162 83.22 12.57 38.86
N TYR A 163 81.99 13.03 38.62
CA TYR A 163 81.70 14.45 38.38
C TYR A 163 82.07 15.34 39.58
N VAL A 164 81.82 14.86 40.82
CA VAL A 164 82.26 15.57 42.04
C VAL A 164 83.78 15.61 42.13
N ASN A 165 84.48 14.52 41.79
CA ASN A 165 85.95 14.50 41.78
C ASN A 165 86.51 15.44 40.71
N ASP A 166 85.93 15.47 39.52
CA ASP A 166 86.33 16.37 38.42
C ASP A 166 86.16 17.84 38.83
N ILE A 167 85.03 18.21 39.47
CA ILE A 167 84.82 19.56 40.02
C ILE A 167 85.84 19.88 41.12
N MET A 168 86.16 18.92 41.98
CA MET A 168 87.14 19.10 43.06
C MET A 168 88.57 19.23 42.53
N GLU A 169 88.88 18.62 41.40
CA GLU A 169 90.17 18.72 40.70
C GLU A 169 90.27 20.05 39.94
N GLU A 170 89.21 20.49 39.26
CA GLU A 170 89.10 21.84 38.68
C GLU A 170 89.18 22.95 39.74
N ALA A 171 88.59 22.75 40.93
CA ALA A 171 88.65 23.72 42.02
C ALA A 171 90.02 23.77 42.75
N LYS A 172 90.92 22.81 42.49
CA LYS A 172 92.28 22.76 43.05
C LYS A 172 93.36 23.28 42.10
N MET A 173 93.03 23.54 40.83
CA MET A 173 93.88 24.27 39.87
C MET A 173 93.67 25.78 39.97
#